data_AF-A0A845U934-F1
#
_entry.id   AF-A0A845U934-F1
#
_cell.length_a   1.000
_cell.length_b   1.000
_cell.length_c   1.000
_cell.angle_alpha   90.00
_cell.angle_beta   90.00
_cell.angle_gamma   90.00
#
_symmetry.space_group_name_H-M   'P 1'
#
loop_
_entity.id
_entity.type
_entity.pdbx_description
1 polymer ?
#
loop_
_entity_poly.entity_id
_entity_poly.type
_entity_poly.pdbx_seq_one_letter_code
_entity_poly.pdbx_strand_id
1 'polypeptide(L)'
;MPWNTRNSIRKSPPCPSWNRLGILLDAEWSLRDQKRLQSRLRAARLKQPATLEDLGWQGSRRFDRSLLQSLASDDWIRQHRNVLVLGPTGVGKTYIACALGHQALCLGASQYVLVPFG
;
A
#
# COMPACT_ATOMS: atom_id res chain seq x y z
N MET A 1 -60.12 -12.48 29.12
CA MET A 1 -58.88 -13.20 28.74
C MET A 1 -59.06 -13.72 27.31
N PRO A 2 -58.11 -13.61 26.36
CA PRO A 2 -56.92 -12.74 26.27
C PRO A 2 -56.84 -11.97 24.92
N TRP A 3 -56.18 -10.80 24.92
CA TRP A 3 -55.85 -10.04 23.71
C TRP A 3 -54.67 -10.68 22.98
N ASN A 4 -54.81 -10.89 21.67
CA ASN A 4 -53.85 -11.57 20.80
C ASN A 4 -52.65 -10.66 20.45
N THR A 5 -51.46 -11.27 20.50
CA THR A 5 -50.13 -10.73 20.28
C THR A 5 -49.76 -10.74 18.78
N ARG A 6 -48.68 -10.01 18.44
CA ARG A 6 -47.88 -10.09 17.19
C ARG A 6 -48.31 -9.17 16.03
N ASN A 7 -48.01 -7.87 16.11
CA ASN A 7 -47.28 -7.19 15.02
C ASN A 7 -46.87 -5.77 15.43
N SER A 8 -45.73 -5.62 16.08
CA SER A 8 -45.10 -4.29 16.18
C SER A 8 -43.60 -4.45 16.43
N ILE A 9 -42.93 -5.20 15.56
CA ILE A 9 -41.48 -5.04 15.40
C ILE A 9 -41.33 -3.73 14.64
N ARG A 10 -41.34 -2.61 15.38
CA ARG A 10 -40.99 -1.30 14.85
C ARG A 10 -39.60 -1.45 14.24
N LYS A 11 -39.48 -1.36 12.91
CA LYS A 11 -38.22 -1.00 12.28
C LYS A 11 -37.95 0.45 12.65
N SER A 12 -37.34 0.65 13.83
CA SER A 12 -36.89 1.96 14.27
C SER A 12 -35.91 2.50 13.22
N PRO A 13 -36.05 3.77 12.77
CA PRO A 13 -35.09 4.36 11.84
C PRO A 13 -33.67 4.32 12.46
N PRO A 14 -32.61 4.06 11.68
CA PRO A 14 -31.26 3.99 12.21
C PRO A 14 -30.91 5.33 12.86
N CYS A 15 -30.68 5.30 14.17
CA CYS A 15 -30.43 6.50 14.96
C CYS A 15 -29.14 7.20 14.48
N PRO A 16 -29.15 8.52 14.24
CA PRO A 16 -28.02 9.24 13.65
C PRO A 16 -26.73 9.26 14.49
N SER A 17 -26.81 8.92 15.78
CA SER A 17 -25.65 8.85 16.68
C SER A 17 -24.68 7.72 16.35
N TRP A 18 -25.18 6.55 15.94
CA TRP A 18 -24.35 5.40 15.56
C TRP A 18 -23.55 5.66 14.29
N ASN A 19 -24.10 6.43 13.36
CA ASN A 19 -23.44 6.73 12.10
C ASN A 19 -22.20 7.63 12.32
N ARG A 20 -22.29 8.60 13.24
CA ARG A 20 -21.14 9.43 13.64
C ARG A 20 -20.07 8.64 14.37
N LEU A 21 -20.45 7.68 15.21
CA LEU A 21 -19.51 6.78 15.88
C LEU A 21 -18.77 5.88 14.88
N GLY A 22 -19.47 5.37 13.86
CA GLY A 22 -18.84 4.60 12.77
C GLY A 22 -17.77 5.41 12.03
N ILE A 23 -18.10 6.63 11.62
CA ILE A 23 -17.14 7.53 10.93
C ILE A 23 -15.90 7.83 11.80
N LEU A 24 -16.10 8.07 13.10
CA LEU A 24 -14.99 8.33 14.03
C LEU A 24 -14.09 7.09 14.21
N LEU A 25 -14.68 5.91 14.29
CA LEU A 25 -13.94 4.65 14.39
C LEU A 25 -13.14 4.36 13.12
N ASP A 26 -13.74 4.54 11.94
CA ASP A 26 -13.06 4.36 10.66
C ASP A 26 -11.89 5.34 10.50
N ALA A 27 -12.07 6.59 10.94
CA ALA A 27 -11.02 7.60 10.93
C ALA A 27 -9.84 7.23 11.85
N GLU A 28 -10.11 6.80 13.09
CA GLU A 28 -9.07 6.37 14.03
C GLU A 28 -8.34 5.11 13.51
N TRP A 29 -9.06 4.17 12.90
CA TRP A 29 -8.47 2.97 12.32
C TRP A 29 -7.54 3.31 11.16
N SER A 30 -7.99 4.19 10.27
CA SER A 30 -7.19 4.71 9.15
C SER A 30 -5.93 5.44 9.64
N LEU A 31 -6.06 6.28 10.68
CA LEU A 31 -4.94 6.99 11.30
C LEU A 31 -3.88 6.03 11.88
N ARG A 32 -4.32 4.95 12.54
CA ARG A 32 -3.41 3.94 13.08
C ARG A 32 -2.69 3.18 11.98
N ASP A 33 -3.39 2.82 10.91
CA ASP A 33 -2.77 2.12 9.78
C ASP A 33 -1.76 3.02 9.05
N GLN A 34 -2.11 4.28 8.82
CA GLN A 34 -1.22 5.27 8.24
C GLN A 34 0.05 5.49 9.09
N LYS A 35 -0.07 5.52 10.43
CA LYS A 35 1.10 5.61 11.33
C LYS A 35 2.01 4.40 11.21
N ARG A 36 1.45 3.18 11.09
CA ARG A 36 2.23 1.95 10.89
C ARG A 36 2.97 1.98 9.55
N LEU A 37 2.29 2.36 8.48
CA LEU A 37 2.90 2.54 7.16
C LEU A 37 4.05 3.55 7.21
N GLN A 38 3.82 4.74 7.79
CA GLN A 38 4.87 5.77 7.91
C GLN A 38 6.07 5.29 8.72
N SER A 39 5.85 4.54 9.79
CA SER A 39 6.93 3.96 10.59
C SER A 39 7.76 2.98 9.75
N ARG A 40 7.12 2.11 8.95
CA ARG A 40 7.81 1.19 8.04
C ARG A 40 8.59 1.94 6.96
N LEU A 41 8.00 2.95 6.33
CA LEU A 41 8.66 3.79 5.32
C LEU A 41 9.90 4.49 5.89
N ARG A 42 9.80 5.02 7.11
CA ARG A 42 10.94 5.62 7.83
C ARG A 42 12.02 4.60 8.17
N ALA A 43 11.64 3.42 8.67
CA ALA A 43 12.56 2.36 9.04
C ALA A 43 13.39 1.90 7.85
N ALA A 44 12.78 1.86 6.68
CA ALA A 44 13.43 1.34 5.49
C ALA A 44 14.44 2.33 4.87
N ARG A 45 14.35 3.63 5.17
CA ARG A 45 15.28 4.68 4.70
C ARG A 45 15.36 4.78 3.17
N LEU A 46 14.19 4.86 2.51
CA LEU A 46 14.13 5.11 1.07
C LEU A 46 14.81 6.45 0.77
N LYS A 47 15.82 6.45 -0.12
CA LYS A 47 16.59 7.66 -0.45
C LYS A 47 15.75 8.73 -1.16
N GLN A 48 14.68 8.33 -1.84
CA GLN A 48 13.79 9.22 -2.59
C GLN A 48 12.33 8.75 -2.48
N PRO A 49 11.37 9.69 -2.43
CA PRO A 49 9.94 9.38 -2.53
C PRO A 49 9.62 8.98 -3.97
N ALA A 50 10.01 7.77 -4.35
CA ALA A 50 9.80 7.24 -5.70
C ALA A 50 8.46 6.48 -5.74
N THR A 51 7.65 6.76 -6.76
CA THR A 51 6.44 6.00 -7.04
C THR A 51 6.61 5.21 -8.35
N LEU A 52 5.96 4.06 -8.43
CA LEU A 52 6.02 3.24 -9.63
C LEU A 52 5.35 3.94 -10.82
N GLU A 53 4.32 4.74 -10.55
CA GLU A 53 3.60 5.53 -11.54
C GLU A 53 4.53 6.50 -12.28
N ASP A 54 5.46 7.14 -11.59
CA ASP A 54 6.40 8.11 -12.19
C ASP A 54 7.42 7.45 -13.16
N LEU A 55 7.67 6.15 -13.02
CA LEU A 55 8.63 5.40 -13.85
C LEU A 55 8.23 5.32 -15.31
N GLY A 56 6.94 5.42 -15.61
CA GLY A 56 6.39 5.29 -16.96
C GLY A 56 6.39 6.58 -17.78
N TRP A 57 6.57 7.75 -17.13
CA TRP A 57 6.28 9.06 -17.71
C TRP A 57 7.53 9.89 -17.99
N GLN A 58 8.60 9.70 -17.22
CA GLN A 58 9.85 10.42 -17.40
C GLN A 58 10.83 9.67 -18.33
N GLY A 59 10.60 9.78 -19.63
CA GLY A 59 11.64 9.81 -20.68
C GLY A 59 12.54 8.57 -20.87
N SER A 60 12.61 8.12 -22.13
CA SER A 60 13.74 7.37 -22.74
C SER A 60 14.24 6.07 -22.09
N ARG A 61 13.63 5.54 -21.04
CA ARG A 61 13.98 4.21 -20.50
C ARG A 61 13.16 3.13 -21.18
N ARG A 62 13.83 2.29 -21.99
CA ARG A 62 13.27 1.05 -22.54
C ARG A 62 13.17 -0.03 -21.47
N PHE A 63 12.42 0.22 -20.39
CA PHE A 63 12.05 -0.85 -19.48
C PHE A 63 10.86 -1.60 -20.04
N ASP A 64 10.92 -2.92 -19.93
CA ASP A 64 9.81 -3.78 -20.30
C ASP A 64 8.65 -3.52 -19.32
N ARG A 65 7.60 -2.85 -19.80
CA ARG A 65 6.43 -2.49 -18.97
C ARG A 65 5.76 -3.72 -18.39
N SER A 66 5.79 -4.85 -19.11
CA SER A 66 5.23 -6.11 -18.65
C SER A 66 5.94 -6.61 -17.37
N LEU A 67 7.26 -6.48 -17.33
CA LEU A 67 8.08 -6.85 -16.17
C LEU A 67 7.90 -5.88 -15.01
N LEU A 68 7.82 -4.57 -15.29
CA LEU A 68 7.49 -3.59 -14.25
C LEU A 68 6.11 -3.86 -13.62
N GLN A 69 5.12 -4.21 -14.44
CA GLN A 69 3.77 -4.51 -13.97
C GLN A 69 3.71 -5.82 -13.17
N SER A 70 4.48 -6.85 -13.57
CA SER A 70 4.57 -8.09 -12.78
C SER A 70 5.29 -7.87 -11.45
N LEU A 71 6.32 -7.02 -11.42
CA LEU A 71 6.96 -6.59 -10.18
C LEU A 71 6.02 -5.73 -9.30
N ALA A 72 5.19 -4.89 -9.93
CA ALA A 72 4.13 -4.13 -9.26
C ALA A 72 2.99 -4.99 -8.71
N SER A 73 2.85 -6.23 -9.18
CA SER A 73 1.85 -7.15 -8.66
C SER A 73 2.29 -7.77 -7.32
N ASP A 74 3.55 -7.53 -6.91
CA ASP A 74 4.17 -8.02 -5.68
C ASP A 74 4.13 -9.54 -5.51
N ASP A 75 3.89 -10.26 -6.60
CA ASP A 75 3.97 -11.73 -6.66
C ASP A 75 5.36 -12.23 -6.26
N TRP A 76 6.40 -11.45 -6.54
CA TRP A 76 7.76 -11.77 -6.13
C TRP A 76 7.92 -11.76 -4.59
N ILE A 77 7.20 -10.89 -3.87
CA ILE A 77 7.23 -10.86 -2.40
C ILE A 77 6.53 -12.10 -1.85
N ARG A 78 5.36 -12.43 -2.41
CA ARG A 78 4.59 -13.63 -2.02
C ARG A 78 5.34 -14.92 -2.29
N GLN A 79 6.12 -14.95 -3.38
CA GLN A 79 6.95 -16.08 -3.76
C GLN A 79 8.35 -16.05 -3.11
N HIS A 80 8.61 -15.11 -2.20
CA HIS A 80 9.92 -14.93 -1.55
C HIS A 80 11.10 -14.86 -2.53
N ARG A 81 10.90 -14.23 -3.70
CA ARG A 81 11.92 -14.06 -4.74
C ARG A 81 12.66 -12.75 -4.55
N ASN A 82 13.96 -12.75 -4.86
CA ASN A 82 14.78 -11.55 -4.82
C ASN A 82 14.75 -10.83 -6.17
N VAL A 83 14.59 -9.51 -6.16
CA VAL A 83 14.62 -8.67 -7.37
C VAL A 83 15.95 -7.93 -7.43
N LEU A 84 16.70 -8.15 -8.51
CA LEU A 84 17.98 -7.49 -8.79
C LEU A 84 17.83 -6.54 -9.97
N VAL A 85 18.11 -5.25 -9.75
CA VAL A 85 18.05 -4.21 -10.79
C VAL A 85 19.47 -3.92 -11.30
N LEU A 86 19.82 -4.43 -12.48
CA LEU A 86 21.17 -4.34 -13.07
C LEU A 86 21.24 -3.41 -14.29
N GLY A 87 22.43 -2.88 -14.59
CA GLY A 87 22.76 -2.12 -15.81
C GLY A 87 23.64 -0.87 -15.57
N PRO A 88 23.74 0.05 -16.55
CA PRO A 88 24.67 1.18 -16.47
C PRO A 88 24.30 2.21 -15.39
N THR A 89 25.29 2.88 -14.82
CA THR A 89 25.10 3.97 -13.85
C THR A 89 24.40 5.16 -14.53
N GLY A 90 23.56 5.90 -13.78
CA GLY A 90 22.82 7.07 -14.31
C GLY A 90 21.43 6.78 -14.91
N VAL A 91 21.02 5.52 -15.10
CA VAL A 91 19.67 5.18 -15.62
C VAL A 91 18.58 5.11 -14.55
N GLY A 92 18.84 5.64 -13.35
CA GLY A 92 17.88 5.74 -12.25
C GLY A 92 17.43 4.40 -11.64
N LYS A 93 18.34 3.43 -11.54
CA LYS A 93 18.09 2.14 -10.85
C LYS A 93 17.74 2.32 -9.38
N THR A 94 18.42 3.25 -8.71
CA THR A 94 18.12 3.63 -7.33
C THR A 94 16.68 4.10 -7.20
N TYR A 95 16.18 4.85 -8.18
CA TYR A 95 14.81 5.32 -8.19
C TYR A 95 13.83 4.14 -8.34
N ILE A 96 14.06 3.22 -9.29
CA ILE A 96 13.21 2.02 -9.48
C ILE A 96 13.19 1.15 -8.22
N ALA A 97 14.36 0.90 -7.63
CA ALA A 97 14.45 0.11 -6.41
C ALA A 97 13.76 0.80 -5.23
N CYS A 98 13.79 2.13 -5.15
CA CYS A 98 13.01 2.87 -4.15
C CYS A 98 11.50 2.78 -4.42
N ALA A 99 11.06 2.87 -5.68
CA ALA A 99 9.65 2.76 -6.05
C ALA A 99 9.07 1.38 -5.72
N LEU A 100 9.80 0.30 -6.08
CA LEU A 100 9.43 -1.07 -5.74
C LEU A 100 9.45 -1.28 -4.22
N GLY A 101 10.46 -0.76 -3.51
CA GLY A 101 10.51 -0.82 -2.04
C GLY A 101 9.35 -0.09 -1.37
N HIS A 102 8.94 1.08 -1.89
CA HIS A 102 7.79 1.82 -1.39
C HIS A 102 6.50 1.01 -1.54
N GLN A 103 6.27 0.44 -2.73
CA GLN A 103 5.10 -0.36 -3.03
C GLN A 103 5.03 -1.64 -2.17
N ALA A 104 6.16 -2.34 -2.03
CA ALA A 104 6.29 -3.50 -1.18
C ALA A 104 5.87 -3.22 0.28
N LEU A 105 6.30 -2.08 0.82
CA LEU A 105 5.97 -1.67 2.19
C LEU A 105 4.49 -1.30 2.35
N CYS A 106 3.88 -0.68 1.33
CA CYS A 106 2.43 -0.42 1.31
C CYS A 106 1.61 -1.69 1.37
N LEU A 107 2.10 -2.77 0.74
CA LEU A 107 1.43 -4.07 0.73
C LEU A 107 1.74 -4.94 1.95
N GLY A 108 2.58 -4.45 2.87
CA GLY A 108 2.85 -5.09 4.15
C GLY A 108 4.16 -5.86 4.25
N ALA A 109 5.06 -5.74 3.28
CA ALA A 109 6.41 -6.29 3.43
C ALA A 109 7.16 -5.61 4.59
N SER A 110 7.96 -6.37 5.33
CA SER A 110 8.68 -5.86 6.50
C SER A 110 10.10 -5.38 6.20
N GLN A 111 10.74 -5.91 5.15
CA GLN A 111 12.15 -5.64 4.87
C GLN A 111 12.38 -5.54 3.36
N TYR A 112 13.07 -4.48 2.93
CA TYR A 112 13.75 -4.42 1.65
C TYR A 112 15.21 -4.05 1.90
N VAL A 113 16.13 -4.58 1.09
CA VAL A 113 17.54 -4.23 1.16
C VAL A 113 17.98 -3.74 -0.20
N LEU A 114 18.39 -2.46 -0.26
CA LEU A 114 19.06 -1.90 -1.42
C LEU A 114 20.56 -2.12 -1.25
N VAL A 115 21.17 -2.93 -2.12
CA VAL A 115 22.62 -3.06 -2.18
C VAL A 115 23.14 -2.06 -3.22
N PRO A 116 23.80 -0.96 -2.81
CA PRO A 116 24.45 -0.08 -3.77
C PRO A 116 25.71 -0.78 -4.31
N PHE A 117 25.77 -0.98 -5.62
CA PHE A 117 27.02 -1.31 -6.29
C PHE A 117 27.81 -0.01 -6.52
N GLY A 118 29.03 0.04 -5.99
CA GLY A 118 30.00 1.12 -6.18
C GLY A 118 30.87 0.88 -7.39
#